data_AF-A0AB34T8P0-F1
#
_entry.id   AF-A0AB34T8P0-F1
#
_cell.length_a   1.000
_cell.length_b   1.000
_cell.length_c   1.000
_cell.angle_alpha   90.00
_cell.angle_beta   90.00
_cell.angle_gamma   90.00
#
_symmetry.space_group_name_H-M   'P 1'
#
loop_
_entity.id
_entity.type
_entity.pdbx_description
1 polymer ?
#
loop_
_entity_poly.entity_id
_entity_poly.type
_entity_poly.pdbx_seq_one_letter_code
_entity_poly.pdbx_strand_id
1 'polypeptide(L)'
;MLTLIITVPMMMMGVGVAHATPYVPVGHTAAGLPIYDLKDTLAPPEYSGVQIDTTNLTRDGITDVDGFNVHLMEHNNSLLTYYPTKKGASMLLHNAGSYKTADGVKHVMQAKLTVNDYNKAVLALDTSSGRFGPDGDYALALGKPVDQTIDFTLQLLDEHGSPLPASTQGTSGYQDLDGDPNHPYEEGIELMSGFDGAYVPNDTHLVQYGTNGWYGGSDANQNLDDAHARQHYLGATFTGNTVRHRYRTQGVRQTSILPIASTIAYTLTYDPNASDTNNGVPVTDQKGIPTVGVKNGCLAYYVGGDTINLATGAKDGDCWDSSQLTRPGYTFKGWSPNRNATEPQAQITMPHENTTVYAIWVRNVRFTYDADKPADYTGTMPNVPAVREFSPGVTVPNVSDWKTGATTILRGYRFDGWKTGRDDKSADYGFDTTPITQDTTVYGAWTPLTVNLHYDANGGQGSHASQSTRWDSNVTIPGNVNDSFHRDGFKLTGWNTSPDGKGERYAPNGVVHLTDHDRTLYAQWEPIMTTMPATGSRTLAWLIGGGIGVFTIAAGAAGVLMRFKKKEQE
;
A
#
# COMPACT_ATOMS: atom_id res chain seq x y z
N MET A 1 -6.87 -27.40 43.77
CA MET A 1 -7.68 -26.38 43.07
C MET A 1 -7.09 -25.02 43.40
N LEU A 2 -6.24 -24.49 42.52
CA LEU A 2 -5.67 -23.15 42.66
C LEU A 2 -5.77 -22.52 41.26
N THR A 3 -6.72 -21.61 41.09
CA THR A 3 -6.97 -20.93 39.81
C THR A 3 -6.02 -19.73 39.73
N LEU A 4 -5.09 -19.79 38.79
CA LEU A 4 -4.16 -18.72 38.46
C LEU A 4 -4.91 -17.68 37.61
N ILE A 5 -5.23 -16.53 38.19
CA ILE A 5 -5.73 -15.35 37.47
C ILE A 5 -4.52 -14.68 36.82
N ILE A 6 -4.39 -14.80 35.49
CA ILE A 6 -3.44 -14.02 34.71
C ILE A 6 -4.17 -12.74 34.28
N THR A 7 -3.79 -11.63 34.92
CA THR A 7 -4.08 -10.27 34.47
C THR A 7 -3.28 -9.99 33.20
N VAL A 8 -3.99 -9.73 32.09
CA VAL A 8 -3.40 -9.20 30.85
C VAL A 8 -3.32 -7.67 30.99
N PRO A 9 -2.16 -7.03 30.73
CA PRO A 9 -2.05 -5.58 30.80
C PRO A 9 -2.79 -4.92 29.63
N MET A 10 -3.56 -3.90 29.99
CA MET A 10 -4.25 -2.97 29.10
C MET A 10 -3.21 -2.25 28.23
N MET A 11 -3.12 -2.62 26.95
CA MET A 11 -2.24 -2.01 25.96
C MET A 11 -2.93 -0.78 25.36
N MET A 12 -2.10 0.21 25.05
CA MET A 12 -2.40 1.63 24.89
C MET A 12 -3.57 1.99 23.96
N MET A 13 -4.25 3.05 24.37
CA MET A 13 -5.25 3.82 23.63
C MET A 13 -4.79 4.12 22.20
N GLY A 14 -5.42 3.48 21.22
CA GLY A 14 -5.49 4.00 19.87
C GLY A 14 -6.32 5.28 19.89
N VAL A 15 -5.82 6.32 19.24
CA VAL A 15 -6.50 7.61 19.05
C VAL A 15 -7.91 7.31 18.53
N GLY A 16 -8.92 7.63 19.36
CA GLY A 16 -10.30 7.41 19.01
C GLY A 16 -10.62 8.18 17.73
N VAL A 17 -11.00 7.46 16.68
CA VAL A 17 -11.81 8.05 15.63
C VAL A 17 -13.06 8.55 16.34
N ALA A 18 -13.18 9.87 16.49
CA ALA A 18 -14.38 10.50 17.00
C ALA A 18 -15.51 10.06 16.07
N HIS A 19 -16.30 9.08 16.52
CA HIS A 19 -17.56 8.77 15.88
C HIS A 19 -18.44 9.97 16.19
N ALA A 20 -18.48 10.94 15.28
CA ALA A 20 -19.49 11.99 15.32
C ALA A 20 -20.85 11.29 15.49
N THR A 21 -21.49 11.51 16.64
CA THR A 21 -22.82 10.97 16.89
C THR A 21 -23.79 11.53 15.86
N PRO A 22 -24.79 10.75 15.39
CA PRO A 22 -25.67 11.17 14.30
C PRO A 22 -26.47 12.41 14.68
N TYR A 23 -26.09 13.60 14.18
CA TYR A 23 -26.85 14.86 14.15
C TYR A 23 -28.02 14.99 15.14
N VAL A 24 -27.76 14.84 16.45
CA VAL A 24 -28.79 14.97 17.49
C VAL A 24 -28.73 16.39 18.05
N PRO A 25 -29.79 17.20 17.91
CA PRO A 25 -29.85 18.50 18.57
C PRO A 25 -29.76 18.36 20.09
N VAL A 26 -28.95 19.21 20.74
CA VAL A 26 -28.92 19.35 22.20
C VAL A 26 -30.11 20.16 22.74
N GLY A 27 -30.81 20.87 21.85
CA GLY A 27 -31.99 21.66 22.20
C GLY A 27 -32.64 22.30 20.98
N HIS A 28 -33.63 23.16 21.22
CA HIS A 28 -34.28 23.98 20.20
C HIS A 28 -34.49 25.39 20.73
N THR A 29 -34.50 26.37 19.84
CA THR A 29 -34.88 27.76 20.15
C THR A 29 -36.39 27.88 20.39
N ALA A 30 -36.87 29.08 20.74
CA ALA A 30 -38.29 29.36 20.91
C ALA A 30 -39.12 29.15 19.63
N ALA A 31 -38.55 29.36 18.44
CA ALA A 31 -39.21 29.03 17.17
C ALA A 31 -38.95 27.61 16.65
N GLY A 32 -38.25 26.77 17.42
CA GLY A 32 -38.00 25.39 17.05
C GLY A 32 -36.80 25.19 16.11
N LEU A 33 -35.88 26.16 16.00
CA LEU A 33 -34.61 25.96 15.30
C LEU A 33 -33.75 24.99 16.13
N PRO A 34 -33.25 23.87 15.57
CA PRO A 34 -32.43 22.93 16.30
C PRO A 34 -31.08 23.55 16.67
N ILE A 35 -30.61 23.20 17.86
CA ILE A 35 -29.35 23.67 18.43
C ILE A 35 -28.44 22.47 18.59
N TYR A 36 -27.22 22.58 18.08
CA TYR A 36 -26.19 21.54 18.13
C TYR A 36 -24.99 22.02 18.93
N ASP A 37 -24.31 21.09 19.60
CA ASP A 37 -23.03 21.38 20.24
C ASP A 37 -21.94 21.46 19.18
N LEU A 38 -21.34 22.64 19.01
CA LEU A 38 -20.29 22.87 18.02
C LEU A 38 -19.05 22.00 18.23
N LYS A 39 -18.80 21.51 19.45
CA LYS A 39 -17.62 20.68 19.74
C LYS A 39 -17.84 19.19 19.47
N ASP A 40 -19.09 18.74 19.60
CA ASP A 40 -19.44 17.32 19.53
C ASP A 40 -20.24 16.97 18.26
N THR A 41 -20.84 17.98 17.60
CA THR A 41 -21.67 17.83 16.41
C THR A 41 -21.23 18.80 15.33
N LEU A 42 -20.71 18.25 14.24
CA LEU A 42 -20.38 19.01 13.03
C LEU A 42 -21.62 19.17 12.16
N ALA A 43 -21.65 20.18 11.30
CA ALA A 43 -22.69 20.33 10.29
C ALA A 43 -22.54 19.31 9.15
N PRO A 44 -23.66 18.90 8.53
CA PRO A 44 -23.62 17.96 7.43
C PRO A 44 -22.76 18.43 6.26
N PRO A 45 -22.04 17.54 5.58
CA PRO A 45 -21.17 17.88 4.46
C PRO A 45 -21.91 18.58 3.31
N GLU A 46 -23.21 18.36 3.16
CA GLU A 46 -24.03 19.08 2.19
C GLU A 46 -24.04 20.61 2.41
N TYR A 47 -23.79 21.09 3.64
CA TYR A 47 -23.65 22.51 3.95
C TYR A 47 -22.26 23.08 3.64
N SER A 48 -21.31 22.26 3.18
CA SER A 48 -19.93 22.71 2.86
C SER A 48 -19.83 23.52 1.56
N GLY A 49 -20.88 23.50 0.73
CA GLY A 49 -20.86 24.06 -0.62
C GLY A 49 -20.84 25.58 -0.68
N VAL A 50 -21.38 26.27 0.34
CA VAL A 50 -21.46 27.73 0.39
C VAL A 50 -21.07 28.25 1.77
N GLN A 51 -20.26 29.30 1.78
CA GLN A 51 -19.76 29.96 2.99
C GLN A 51 -20.01 31.46 2.87
N ILE A 52 -20.77 32.03 3.80
CA ILE A 52 -20.95 33.50 3.91
C ILE A 52 -19.83 34.05 4.79
N ASP A 53 -18.91 34.80 4.19
CA ASP A 53 -17.75 35.38 4.87
C ASP A 53 -17.58 36.84 4.46
N THR A 54 -17.74 37.74 5.42
CA THR A 54 -17.63 39.20 5.23
C THR A 54 -16.33 39.76 5.81
N THR A 55 -15.31 38.92 6.03
CA THR A 55 -14.04 39.32 6.65
C THR A 55 -12.95 39.74 5.66
N ASN A 56 -13.21 39.64 4.36
CA ASN A 56 -12.25 39.96 3.30
C ASN A 56 -12.80 40.99 2.31
N LEU A 57 -13.63 41.93 2.78
CA LEU A 57 -14.21 42.99 1.95
C LEU A 57 -13.28 44.20 1.86
N THR A 58 -13.33 44.89 0.73
CA THR A 58 -12.62 46.16 0.52
C THR A 58 -13.63 47.27 0.29
N ARG A 59 -13.19 48.52 0.44
CA ARG A 59 -14.02 49.70 0.15
C ARG A 59 -14.61 49.65 -1.26
N ASP A 60 -13.80 49.30 -2.24
CA ASP A 60 -14.21 49.23 -3.65
C ASP A 60 -15.06 47.99 -3.95
N GLY A 61 -15.02 46.98 -3.06
CA GLY A 61 -15.87 45.79 -3.10
C GLY A 61 -17.29 46.03 -2.58
N ILE A 62 -17.63 47.23 -2.13
CA ILE A 62 -18.99 47.61 -1.73
C ILE A 62 -19.54 48.62 -2.74
N THR A 63 -20.47 48.17 -3.58
CA THR A 63 -21.08 48.99 -4.66
C THR A 63 -22.58 49.11 -4.49
N ASP A 64 -23.23 49.86 -5.41
CA ASP A 64 -24.69 50.00 -5.45
C ASP A 64 -25.32 50.42 -4.12
N VAL A 65 -24.60 51.28 -3.39
CA VAL A 65 -24.99 51.79 -2.08
C VAL A 65 -26.13 52.78 -2.25
N ASP A 66 -27.34 52.36 -1.90
CA ASP A 66 -28.56 53.18 -1.92
C ASP A 66 -29.15 53.30 -0.52
N GLY A 67 -29.50 54.52 -0.12
CA GLY A 67 -30.15 54.77 1.16
C GLY A 67 -29.20 54.76 2.37
N PHE A 68 -27.91 55.04 2.19
CA PHE A 68 -26.95 55.17 3.29
C PHE A 68 -26.25 56.53 3.30
N ASN A 69 -26.05 57.10 4.48
CA ASN A 69 -25.03 58.12 4.70
C ASN A 69 -23.73 57.40 5.07
N VAL A 70 -22.64 57.67 4.37
CA VAL A 70 -21.36 57.00 4.57
C VAL A 70 -20.38 57.95 5.24
N HIS A 71 -19.82 57.53 6.38
CA HIS A 71 -18.87 58.31 7.15
C HIS A 71 -17.59 57.50 7.39
N LEU A 72 -16.44 58.12 7.13
CA LEU A 72 -15.15 57.58 7.57
C LEU A 72 -14.83 58.18 8.94
N MET A 73 -14.70 57.34 9.95
CA MET A 73 -14.43 57.78 11.32
C MET A 73 -12.97 58.25 11.46
N GLU A 74 -12.77 59.52 11.85
CA GLU A 74 -11.46 60.17 11.87
C GLU A 74 -10.51 59.64 12.97
N HIS A 75 -11.03 58.96 14.01
CA HIS A 75 -10.23 58.60 15.20
C HIS A 75 -9.39 57.31 15.04
N ASN A 76 -9.60 56.52 13.98
CA ASN A 76 -8.77 55.35 13.64
C ASN A 76 -8.40 55.25 12.15
N ASN A 77 -8.96 56.09 11.29
CA ASN A 77 -8.77 56.13 9.84
C ASN A 77 -9.04 54.79 9.13
N SER A 78 -9.71 53.84 9.78
CA SER A 78 -9.95 52.49 9.28
C SER A 78 -11.43 52.09 9.26
N LEU A 79 -12.31 52.72 10.05
CA LEU A 79 -13.72 52.33 10.10
C LEU A 79 -14.60 53.17 9.16
N LEU A 80 -15.11 52.55 8.10
CA LEU A 80 -16.05 53.13 7.16
C LEU A 80 -17.48 52.69 7.52
N THR A 81 -18.29 53.61 8.01
CA THR A 81 -19.62 53.35 8.58
C THR A 81 -20.73 53.77 7.63
N TYR A 82 -21.73 52.91 7.47
CA TYR A 82 -22.89 53.05 6.60
C TYR A 82 -24.14 53.19 7.45
N TYR A 83 -24.68 54.41 7.52
CA TYR A 83 -25.86 54.75 8.30
C TYR A 83 -27.12 54.63 7.44
N PRO A 84 -28.02 53.67 7.72
CA PRO A 84 -29.26 53.55 6.96
C PRO A 84 -30.11 54.82 7.10
N THR A 85 -30.65 55.31 5.99
CA THR A 85 -31.53 56.50 5.96
C THR A 85 -32.99 56.14 5.67
N LYS A 86 -33.26 54.89 5.27
CA LYS A 86 -34.60 54.38 4.96
C LYS A 86 -34.65 52.86 5.14
N LYS A 87 -35.85 52.33 5.42
CA LYS A 87 -36.13 50.90 5.22
C LYS A 87 -36.00 50.58 3.74
N GLY A 88 -35.38 49.47 3.40
CA GLY A 88 -35.02 49.09 2.04
C GLY A 88 -33.70 49.69 1.53
N ALA A 89 -32.91 50.37 2.38
CA ALA A 89 -31.54 50.71 2.04
C ALA A 89 -30.75 49.44 1.66
N SER A 90 -29.93 49.51 0.61
CA SER A 90 -29.25 48.33 0.07
C SER A 90 -27.84 48.61 -0.44
N MET A 91 -27.02 47.57 -0.50
CA MET A 91 -25.68 47.60 -1.11
C MET A 91 -25.32 46.22 -1.67
N LEU A 92 -24.37 46.18 -2.60
CA LEU A 92 -23.79 44.97 -3.15
C LEU A 92 -22.39 44.74 -2.58
N LEU A 93 -22.14 43.54 -2.08
CA LEU A 93 -20.87 43.10 -1.51
C LEU A 93 -20.22 42.11 -2.48
N HIS A 94 -19.11 42.45 -3.12
CA HIS A 94 -18.49 41.64 -4.20
C HIS A 94 -17.66 40.44 -3.72
N ASN A 95 -17.30 40.40 -2.44
CA ASN A 95 -16.49 39.34 -1.84
C ASN A 95 -17.10 38.89 -0.51
N ALA A 96 -18.35 38.45 -0.55
CA ALA A 96 -19.14 38.08 0.63
C ALA A 96 -19.08 36.57 0.94
N GLY A 97 -18.03 35.91 0.47
CA GLY A 97 -17.75 34.50 0.74
C GLY A 97 -17.49 33.70 -0.52
N SER A 98 -17.85 32.42 -0.51
CA SER A 98 -17.59 31.53 -1.64
C SER A 98 -18.66 30.46 -1.82
N TYR A 99 -18.79 29.97 -3.06
CA TYR A 99 -19.65 28.85 -3.40
C TYR A 99 -18.92 27.86 -4.33
N LYS A 100 -19.40 26.62 -4.41
CA LYS A 100 -18.91 25.61 -5.35
C LYS A 100 -19.95 25.26 -6.40
N THR A 101 -19.51 25.11 -7.63
CA THR A 101 -20.29 24.56 -8.74
C THR A 101 -20.29 23.03 -8.70
N ALA A 102 -21.15 22.39 -9.49
CA ALA A 102 -21.33 20.93 -9.49
C ALA A 102 -20.06 20.13 -9.86
N ASP A 103 -19.12 20.75 -10.57
CA ASP A 103 -17.80 20.22 -10.92
C ASP A 103 -16.74 20.45 -9.83
N GLY A 104 -17.12 21.06 -8.71
CA GLY A 104 -16.26 21.29 -7.55
C GLY A 104 -15.38 22.54 -7.64
N VAL A 105 -15.50 23.34 -8.69
CA VAL A 105 -14.76 24.59 -8.83
C VAL A 105 -15.28 25.60 -7.81
N LYS A 106 -14.34 26.28 -7.12
CA LYS A 106 -14.64 27.30 -6.11
C LYS A 106 -14.75 28.67 -6.78
N HIS A 107 -15.82 29.40 -6.47
CA HIS A 107 -16.12 30.72 -6.98
C HIS A 107 -16.31 31.72 -5.84
N VAL A 108 -16.00 32.99 -6.11
CA VAL A 108 -16.28 34.10 -5.18
C VAL A 108 -17.76 34.40 -5.22
N MET A 109 -18.38 34.54 -4.05
CA MET A 109 -19.79 34.85 -3.91
C MET A 109 -19.98 36.35 -3.69
N GLN A 110 -20.98 36.94 -4.35
CA GLN A 110 -21.45 38.27 -4.01
C GLN A 110 -22.68 38.18 -3.08
N ALA A 111 -22.96 39.24 -2.33
CA ALA A 111 -24.20 39.33 -1.56
C ALA A 111 -24.83 40.71 -1.69
N LYS A 112 -26.13 40.74 -2.02
CA LYS A 112 -26.92 41.96 -1.91
C LYS A 112 -27.49 42.05 -0.50
N LEU A 113 -27.04 43.06 0.25
CA LEU A 113 -27.57 43.38 1.57
C LEU A 113 -28.75 44.34 1.41
N THR A 114 -29.86 44.07 2.10
CA THR A 114 -31.02 44.97 2.20
C THR A 114 -31.45 45.14 3.65
N VAL A 115 -31.53 46.38 4.14
CA VAL A 115 -32.01 46.72 5.48
C VAL A 115 -33.53 46.64 5.50
N ASN A 116 -34.08 45.71 6.27
CA ASN A 116 -35.52 45.52 6.45
C ASN A 116 -36.08 46.49 7.49
N ASP A 117 -35.36 46.67 8.60
CA ASP A 117 -35.69 47.61 9.66
C ASP A 117 -34.42 48.01 10.43
N TYR A 118 -34.44 49.14 11.11
CA TYR A 118 -33.32 49.58 11.94
C TYR A 118 -33.76 50.58 12.99
N ASN A 119 -33.07 50.54 14.12
CA ASN A 119 -33.09 51.55 15.17
C ASN A 119 -31.63 51.85 15.52
N LYS A 120 -31.09 52.93 14.95
CA LYS A 120 -29.77 53.51 15.25
C LYS A 120 -28.53 52.67 14.92
N ALA A 121 -28.60 51.34 14.94
CA ALA A 121 -27.47 50.50 14.52
C ALA A 121 -27.13 50.70 13.04
N VAL A 122 -25.88 50.42 12.71
CA VAL A 122 -25.26 50.72 11.43
C VAL A 122 -24.62 49.47 10.84
N LEU A 123 -24.05 49.59 9.65
CA LEU A 123 -23.10 48.62 9.09
C LEU A 123 -21.73 49.28 9.02
N ALA A 124 -20.67 48.56 9.31
CA ALA A 124 -19.32 49.09 9.29
C ALA A 124 -18.37 48.14 8.54
N LEU A 125 -17.44 48.73 7.78
CA LEU A 125 -16.27 48.07 7.21
C LEU A 125 -15.03 48.58 7.94
N ASP A 126 -14.30 47.70 8.61
CA ASP A 126 -12.93 47.97 9.00
C ASP A 126 -12.01 47.75 7.78
N THR A 127 -11.56 48.83 7.16
CA THR A 127 -10.71 48.80 5.98
C THR A 127 -9.29 48.28 6.25
N SER A 128 -8.90 48.11 7.52
CA SER A 128 -7.60 47.53 7.86
C SER A 128 -7.63 46.01 7.89
N SER A 129 -8.72 45.42 8.39
CA SER A 129 -8.90 43.97 8.49
C SER A 129 -9.75 43.37 7.37
N GLY A 130 -10.55 44.19 6.68
CA GLY A 130 -11.53 43.76 5.69
C GLY A 130 -12.85 43.28 6.29
N ARG A 131 -13.02 43.40 7.62
CA ARG A 131 -14.20 42.94 8.35
C ARG A 131 -15.38 43.89 8.16
N PHE A 132 -16.44 43.37 7.57
CA PHE A 132 -17.71 44.04 7.40
C PHE A 132 -18.81 43.36 8.22
N GLY A 133 -19.65 44.15 8.89
CA GLY A 133 -20.76 43.60 9.66
C GLY A 133 -21.64 44.69 10.26
N PRO A 134 -22.70 44.29 10.97
CA PRO A 134 -23.49 45.23 11.77
C PRO A 134 -22.69 45.72 12.96
N ASP A 135 -22.89 46.99 13.31
CA ASP A 135 -22.18 47.69 14.40
C ASP A 135 -23.16 48.62 15.14
N GLY A 136 -22.80 48.99 16.36
CA GLY A 136 -23.43 50.07 17.09
C GLY A 136 -22.95 51.43 16.61
N ASP A 137 -23.83 52.44 16.63
CA ASP A 137 -23.45 53.81 16.31
C ASP A 137 -22.52 54.39 17.37
N TYR A 138 -21.26 54.58 16.97
CA TYR A 138 -20.21 55.17 17.80
C TYR A 138 -20.59 56.55 18.36
N ALA A 139 -21.36 57.34 17.61
CA ALA A 139 -21.78 58.68 18.04
C ALA A 139 -22.77 58.65 19.21
N LEU A 140 -23.49 57.54 19.39
CA LEU A 140 -24.53 57.39 20.42
C LEU A 140 -24.03 56.69 21.68
N ALA A 141 -22.90 55.99 21.60
CA ALA A 141 -22.37 55.17 22.68
C ALA A 141 -21.47 55.93 23.68
N LEU A 142 -21.14 57.20 23.42
CA LEU A 142 -20.42 58.06 24.36
C LEU A 142 -21.33 58.47 25.53
N GLY A 143 -21.55 57.55 26.48
CA GLY A 143 -21.96 57.87 27.84
C GLY A 143 -23.23 57.19 28.39
N LYS A 144 -24.02 56.45 27.60
CA LYS A 144 -25.14 55.60 28.10
C LYS A 144 -25.43 54.42 27.16
N PRO A 145 -25.80 53.23 27.69
CA PRO A 145 -26.30 52.14 26.86
C PRO A 145 -27.62 52.55 26.19
N VAL A 146 -27.61 52.60 24.86
CA VAL A 146 -28.79 52.84 24.04
C VAL A 146 -29.07 51.55 23.30
N ASP A 147 -30.31 51.09 23.32
CA ASP A 147 -30.72 49.92 22.55
C ASP A 147 -30.70 50.25 21.05
N GLN A 148 -29.93 49.49 20.30
CA GLN A 148 -29.73 49.64 18.86
C GLN A 148 -29.99 48.32 18.16
N THR A 149 -30.68 48.36 17.02
CA THR A 149 -30.98 47.15 16.23
C THR A 149 -30.86 47.43 14.75
N ILE A 150 -30.43 46.42 13.98
CA ILE A 150 -30.51 46.44 12.51
C ILE A 150 -30.94 45.06 12.03
N ASP A 151 -32.02 45.03 11.27
CA ASP A 151 -32.61 43.84 10.66
C ASP A 151 -32.31 43.91 9.16
N PHE A 152 -31.59 42.93 8.64
CA PHE A 152 -31.13 42.93 7.26
C PHE A 152 -31.19 41.54 6.62
N THR A 153 -31.38 41.53 5.31
CA THR A 153 -31.38 40.33 4.47
C THR A 153 -30.13 40.33 3.62
N LEU A 154 -29.43 39.19 3.55
CA LEU A 154 -28.42 38.92 2.53
C LEU A 154 -29.05 38.04 1.46
N GLN A 155 -29.08 38.51 0.21
CA GLN A 155 -29.35 37.67 -0.95
C GLN A 155 -28.02 37.25 -1.58
N LEU A 156 -27.78 35.94 -1.64
CA LEU A 156 -26.55 35.34 -2.14
C LEU A 156 -26.58 35.25 -3.66
N LEU A 157 -25.53 35.76 -4.31
CA LEU A 157 -25.40 35.87 -5.75
C LEU A 157 -24.11 35.20 -6.23
N ASP A 158 -24.12 34.70 -7.46
CA ASP A 158 -22.91 34.27 -8.17
C ASP A 158 -22.00 35.47 -8.52
N GLU A 159 -20.83 35.19 -9.10
CA GLU A 159 -19.88 36.22 -9.52
C GLU A 159 -20.40 37.16 -10.62
N HIS A 160 -21.56 36.85 -11.21
CA HIS A 160 -22.20 37.63 -12.26
C HIS A 160 -23.44 38.39 -11.75
N GLY A 161 -23.73 38.31 -10.45
CA GLY A 161 -24.85 39.00 -9.80
C GLY A 161 -26.20 38.29 -9.93
N SER A 162 -26.24 37.03 -10.39
CA SER A 162 -27.46 36.23 -10.43
C SER A 162 -27.67 35.49 -9.09
N PRO A 163 -28.91 35.38 -8.58
CA PRO A 163 -29.15 34.65 -7.34
C PRO A 163 -28.71 33.18 -7.42
N LEU A 164 -28.06 32.70 -6.36
CA LEU A 164 -27.74 31.29 -6.22
C LEU A 164 -29.04 30.43 -6.21
N PRO A 165 -28.96 29.12 -6.49
CA PRO A 165 -30.11 28.23 -6.44
C PRO A 165 -30.82 28.24 -5.07
N ALA A 166 -32.15 28.08 -5.07
CA ALA A 166 -32.91 27.98 -3.82
C ALA A 166 -32.62 26.68 -3.03
N SER A 167 -31.98 25.69 -3.67
CA SER A 167 -31.51 24.47 -3.02
C SER A 167 -30.10 24.60 -2.43
N THR A 168 -29.49 25.79 -2.51
CA THR A 168 -28.17 26.04 -1.94
C THR A 168 -28.18 25.76 -0.44
N GLN A 169 -27.23 24.97 0.03
CA GLN A 169 -26.98 24.72 1.43
C GLN A 169 -25.61 25.28 1.78
N GLY A 170 -25.54 25.97 2.92
CA GLY A 170 -24.32 26.64 3.31
C GLY A 170 -24.20 26.89 4.80
N THR A 171 -23.07 27.46 5.18
CA THR A 171 -22.80 27.90 6.54
C THR A 171 -22.51 29.38 6.63
N SER A 172 -22.86 29.91 7.79
CA SER A 172 -22.51 31.24 8.25
C SER A 172 -22.15 31.15 9.72
N GLY A 173 -21.75 32.25 10.31
CA GLY A 173 -21.69 32.39 11.74
C GLY A 173 -21.22 33.76 12.17
N TYR A 174 -21.15 33.94 13.48
CA TYR A 174 -21.01 35.23 14.11
C TYR A 174 -19.99 35.08 15.22
N GLN A 175 -18.87 35.76 15.06
CA GLN A 175 -17.81 35.86 16.05
C GLN A 175 -17.94 37.16 16.81
N ASP A 176 -17.29 37.23 17.97
CA ASP A 176 -17.25 38.44 18.78
C ASP A 176 -18.63 38.82 19.30
N LEU A 177 -19.47 37.82 19.62
CA LEU A 177 -20.70 38.06 20.35
C LEU A 177 -20.38 38.22 21.83
N ASP A 178 -19.76 39.36 22.14
CA ASP A 178 -19.32 39.73 23.46
C ASP A 178 -20.45 40.30 24.31
N GLY A 179 -20.26 40.32 25.61
CA GLY A 179 -21.11 41.15 26.45
C GLY A 179 -20.61 41.32 27.86
N ASP A 180 -21.51 41.72 28.74
CA ASP A 180 -21.23 41.95 30.14
C ASP A 180 -22.35 41.29 30.95
N PRO A 181 -22.01 40.44 31.93
CA PRO A 181 -23.02 39.83 32.79
C PRO A 181 -23.87 40.85 33.57
N ASN A 182 -23.43 42.11 33.64
CA ASN A 182 -24.17 43.22 34.25
C ASN A 182 -25.09 43.97 33.27
N HIS A 183 -24.95 43.73 31.96
CA HIS A 183 -25.70 44.44 30.92
C HIS A 183 -26.29 43.43 29.91
N PRO A 184 -27.54 42.98 30.12
CA PRO A 184 -28.18 42.08 29.17
C PRO A 184 -28.33 42.76 27.80
N TYR A 185 -28.04 42.02 26.73
CA TYR A 185 -28.13 42.45 25.33
C TYR A 185 -27.04 43.45 24.86
N GLU A 186 -25.83 43.38 25.42
CA GLU A 186 -24.71 44.21 24.95
C GLU A 186 -24.38 44.01 23.47
N GLU A 187 -24.34 42.76 23.01
CA GLU A 187 -24.15 42.44 21.60
C GLU A 187 -24.71 41.04 21.30
N GLY A 188 -25.56 40.94 20.28
CA GLY A 188 -26.23 39.71 19.93
C GLY A 188 -26.81 39.69 18.52
N ILE A 189 -27.06 38.48 18.04
CA ILE A 189 -27.63 38.21 16.73
C ILE A 189 -28.85 37.30 16.85
N GLU A 190 -29.91 37.56 16.08
CA GLU A 190 -31.05 36.66 15.87
C GLU A 190 -31.06 36.13 14.43
N LEU A 191 -31.21 34.80 14.31
CA LEU A 191 -31.36 34.06 13.07
C LEU A 191 -32.82 34.07 12.62
N MET A 192 -33.24 35.12 11.92
CA MET A 192 -34.66 35.40 11.66
C MET A 192 -35.30 34.42 10.66
N SER A 193 -34.68 34.16 9.51
CA SER A 193 -35.20 33.22 8.50
C SER A 193 -34.11 32.72 7.55
N GLY A 194 -34.33 31.51 7.00
CA GLY A 194 -33.41 30.84 6.06
C GLY A 194 -32.47 29.83 6.74
N PHE A 195 -32.49 29.74 8.07
CA PHE A 195 -31.59 28.88 8.84
C PHE A 195 -32.21 27.52 9.16
N ASP A 196 -31.37 26.49 9.12
CA ASP A 196 -31.74 25.09 9.40
C ASP A 196 -31.27 24.63 10.78
N GLY A 197 -30.22 25.25 11.34
CA GLY A 197 -29.69 24.89 12.64
C GLY A 197 -28.64 25.87 13.15
N ALA A 198 -28.54 25.96 14.46
CA ALA A 198 -27.55 26.76 15.18
C ALA A 198 -26.53 25.86 15.88
N TYR A 199 -25.26 26.26 15.87
CA TYR A 199 -24.15 25.51 16.45
C TYR A 199 -23.45 26.38 17.48
N VAL A 200 -23.46 25.93 18.72
CA VAL A 200 -22.94 26.70 19.86
C VAL A 200 -22.06 25.77 20.69
N PRO A 201 -20.87 26.19 21.14
CA PRO A 201 -20.03 25.35 21.99
C PRO A 201 -20.74 24.99 23.31
N ASN A 202 -20.54 23.78 23.83
CA ASN A 202 -21.07 23.42 25.16
C ASN A 202 -20.57 24.27 26.33
N ASP A 203 -19.42 24.94 26.19
CA ASP A 203 -18.86 25.89 27.14
C ASP A 203 -19.04 27.35 26.69
N THR A 204 -20.08 27.60 25.90
CA THR A 204 -20.38 28.93 25.38
C THR A 204 -20.63 29.96 26.48
N HIS A 205 -20.24 31.19 26.18
CA HIS A 205 -20.56 32.39 26.95
C HIS A 205 -21.79 33.12 26.40
N LEU A 206 -22.49 32.49 25.45
CA LEU A 206 -23.70 33.01 24.84
C LEU A 206 -24.95 32.60 25.62
N VAL A 207 -25.89 33.54 25.68
CA VAL A 207 -27.21 33.33 26.27
C VAL A 207 -28.27 33.49 25.18
N GLN A 208 -29.24 32.57 25.16
CA GLN A 208 -30.34 32.63 24.21
C GLN A 208 -31.27 33.82 24.51
N TYR A 209 -31.75 34.48 23.45
CA TYR A 209 -32.77 35.51 23.53
C TYR A 209 -33.66 35.54 22.29
N GLY A 210 -34.75 36.30 22.38
CA GLY A 210 -35.63 36.54 21.24
C GLY A 210 -36.23 35.25 20.69
N THR A 211 -36.30 35.15 19.37
CA THR A 211 -36.90 34.00 18.69
C THR A 211 -35.88 32.89 18.41
N ASN A 212 -34.74 33.29 17.83
CA ASN A 212 -33.61 32.44 17.45
C ASN A 212 -32.30 33.20 17.70
N GLY A 213 -32.14 33.80 18.88
CA GLY A 213 -31.05 34.73 19.16
C GLY A 213 -30.06 34.26 20.21
N TRP A 214 -28.83 34.77 20.09
CA TRP A 214 -27.75 34.61 21.06
C TRP A 214 -27.02 35.93 21.27
N TYR A 215 -26.76 36.27 22.53
CA TYR A 215 -25.97 37.45 22.91
C TYR A 215 -24.88 37.04 23.90
N GLY A 216 -23.79 37.81 23.97
CA GLY A 216 -22.73 37.59 24.96
C GLY A 216 -23.25 37.87 26.37
N GLY A 217 -23.37 36.83 27.20
CA GLY A 217 -24.02 36.95 28.51
C GLY A 217 -23.08 36.81 29.71
N SER A 218 -21.85 36.32 29.49
CA SER A 218 -20.95 35.95 30.59
C SER A 218 -19.76 36.90 30.77
N ASP A 219 -19.12 37.34 29.69
CA ASP A 219 -17.96 38.23 29.68
C ASP A 219 -17.69 38.77 28.26
N ALA A 220 -16.59 39.52 28.13
CA ALA A 220 -16.08 40.08 26.88
C ALA A 220 -14.64 39.60 26.65
N ASN A 221 -14.23 39.51 25.39
CA ASN A 221 -12.90 39.08 25.00
C ASN A 221 -12.25 40.03 23.98
N GLN A 222 -11.00 40.41 24.22
CA GLN A 222 -10.31 41.36 23.34
C GLN A 222 -9.58 40.69 22.16
N ASN A 223 -9.46 39.36 22.17
CA ASN A 223 -8.76 38.62 21.12
C ASN A 223 -9.74 37.78 20.31
N LEU A 224 -9.81 38.00 19.00
CA LEU A 224 -10.75 37.28 18.14
C LEU A 224 -10.35 35.81 17.90
N ASP A 225 -9.07 35.46 18.03
CA ASP A 225 -8.54 34.19 17.54
C ASP A 225 -8.00 33.26 18.64
N ASP A 226 -8.27 33.56 19.91
CA ASP A 226 -7.84 32.71 21.03
C ASP A 226 -8.88 31.63 21.39
N ALA A 227 -8.51 30.78 22.36
CA ALA A 227 -9.40 29.70 22.80
C ALA A 227 -10.71 30.22 23.41
N HIS A 228 -10.68 31.40 24.03
CA HIS A 228 -11.81 32.05 24.68
C HIS A 228 -12.79 32.61 23.65
N ALA A 229 -12.30 33.17 22.54
CA ALA A 229 -13.12 33.71 21.47
C ALA A 229 -14.12 32.70 20.89
N ARG A 230 -13.79 31.40 20.93
CA ARG A 230 -14.70 30.33 20.50
C ARG A 230 -15.95 30.21 21.37
N GLN A 231 -15.87 30.63 22.63
CA GLN A 231 -17.02 30.62 23.54
C GLN A 231 -18.07 31.69 23.17
N HIS A 232 -17.65 32.72 22.40
CA HIS A 232 -18.46 33.82 21.89
C HIS A 232 -18.89 33.63 20.43
N TYR A 233 -18.93 32.38 19.96
CA TYR A 233 -19.27 32.06 18.58
C TYR A 233 -20.65 31.42 18.44
N LEU A 234 -21.40 31.90 17.45
CA LEU A 234 -22.60 31.26 16.95
C LEU A 234 -22.37 30.79 15.51
N GLY A 235 -22.35 29.49 15.28
CA GLY A 235 -22.39 28.89 13.95
C GLY A 235 -23.83 28.72 13.47
N ALA A 236 -24.05 28.77 12.16
CA ALA A 236 -25.36 28.55 11.58
C ALA A 236 -25.29 27.81 10.24
N THR A 237 -26.24 26.92 10.02
CA THR A 237 -26.50 26.28 8.72
C THR A 237 -27.75 26.88 8.10
N PHE A 238 -27.79 26.99 6.78
CA PHE A 238 -28.91 27.58 6.05
C PHE A 238 -29.21 26.84 4.75
N THR A 239 -30.47 26.92 4.33
CA THR A 239 -30.94 26.47 3.01
C THR A 239 -31.60 27.64 2.29
N GLY A 240 -31.24 27.82 1.03
CA GLY A 240 -31.72 28.90 0.16
C GLY A 240 -30.63 29.89 -0.21
N ASN A 241 -31.04 30.88 -0.99
CA ASN A 241 -30.20 31.98 -1.45
C ASN A 241 -30.46 33.29 -0.68
N THR A 242 -31.24 33.24 0.41
CA THR A 242 -31.52 34.40 1.24
C THR A 242 -31.50 34.01 2.72
N VAL A 243 -30.75 34.77 3.51
CA VAL A 243 -30.75 34.67 4.98
C VAL A 243 -31.08 36.03 5.57
N ARG A 244 -31.92 36.04 6.62
CA ARG A 244 -32.32 37.27 7.32
C ARG A 244 -31.82 37.24 8.74
N HIS A 245 -31.18 38.33 9.14
CA HIS A 245 -30.56 38.49 10.44
C HIS A 245 -31.16 39.68 11.16
N ARG A 246 -31.09 39.68 12.48
CA ARG A 246 -31.25 40.88 13.29
C ARG A 246 -30.10 41.00 14.27
N TYR A 247 -29.34 42.07 14.15
CA TYR A 247 -28.33 42.43 15.12
C TYR A 247 -28.94 43.36 16.18
N ARG A 248 -28.48 43.21 17.42
CA ARG A 248 -28.84 44.06 18.55
C ARG A 248 -27.62 44.35 19.40
N THR A 249 -27.48 45.60 19.82
CA THR A 249 -26.42 46.02 20.75
C THR A 249 -26.88 47.12 21.69
N GLN A 250 -26.21 47.23 22.84
CA GLN A 250 -26.30 48.36 23.77
C GLN A 250 -24.94 49.09 23.90
N GLY A 251 -24.25 49.37 22.79
CA GLY A 251 -22.98 50.11 22.82
C GLY A 251 -22.36 50.32 21.45
N VAL A 252 -21.03 50.50 21.41
CA VAL A 252 -20.23 50.29 20.18
C VAL A 252 -19.67 48.89 20.25
N ARG A 253 -20.17 48.04 19.38
CA ARG A 253 -19.89 46.61 19.34
C ARG A 253 -20.10 46.19 17.89
N GLN A 254 -19.19 45.39 17.36
CA GLN A 254 -19.23 44.98 15.97
C GLN A 254 -19.03 43.47 15.89
N THR A 255 -19.98 42.77 15.28
CA THR A 255 -19.84 41.35 14.96
C THR A 255 -19.51 41.16 13.49
N SER A 256 -18.63 40.21 13.20
CA SER A 256 -18.30 39.79 11.83
C SER A 256 -19.10 38.55 11.44
N ILE A 257 -19.46 38.44 10.16
CA ILE A 257 -20.14 37.24 9.64
C ILE A 257 -19.09 36.34 8.99
N LEU A 258 -18.81 35.19 9.61
CA LEU A 258 -17.88 34.17 9.11
C LEU A 258 -18.22 32.78 9.64
N PRO A 259 -18.10 31.73 8.82
CA PRO A 259 -18.12 30.36 9.30
C PRO A 259 -16.79 30.07 10.01
N ILE A 260 -16.83 29.44 11.18
CA ILE A 260 -15.64 28.85 11.78
C ILE A 260 -15.42 27.48 11.16
N ALA A 261 -14.15 27.19 10.87
CA ALA A 261 -13.65 25.93 10.37
C ALA A 261 -14.23 24.66 11.04
N SER A 262 -14.49 24.71 12.35
CA SER A 262 -15.04 23.63 13.16
C SER A 262 -16.55 23.45 13.05
N THR A 263 -17.24 24.28 12.26
CA THR A 263 -18.69 24.18 12.07
C THR A 263 -19.06 23.07 11.10
N ILE A 264 -18.18 22.70 10.16
CA ILE A 264 -18.49 21.75 9.08
C ILE A 264 -17.51 20.59 9.07
N ALA A 265 -18.03 19.39 8.81
CA ALA A 265 -17.21 18.24 8.48
C ALA A 265 -16.96 18.18 6.96
N TYR A 266 -15.69 18.10 6.57
CA TYR A 266 -15.26 17.95 5.19
C TYR A 266 -15.04 16.48 4.86
N THR A 267 -15.41 16.09 3.65
CA THR A 267 -15.29 14.72 3.16
C THR A 267 -13.87 14.44 2.71
N LEU A 268 -13.25 13.38 3.20
CA LEU A 268 -12.04 12.80 2.60
C LEU A 268 -12.42 11.57 1.76
N THR A 269 -12.19 11.66 0.47
CA THR A 269 -12.47 10.61 -0.51
C THR A 269 -11.18 9.89 -0.88
N TYR A 270 -11.24 8.55 -0.94
CA TYR A 270 -10.12 7.71 -1.35
C TYR A 270 -10.34 7.22 -2.79
N ASP A 271 -9.53 7.69 -3.74
CA ASP A 271 -9.58 7.31 -5.16
C ASP A 271 -8.50 6.27 -5.49
N PRO A 272 -8.87 5.08 -6.02
CA PRO A 272 -7.91 4.02 -6.32
C PRO A 272 -6.90 4.38 -7.42
N ASN A 273 -7.09 5.52 -8.09
CA ASN A 273 -6.19 6.13 -9.08
C ASN A 273 -5.83 5.21 -10.26
N ALA A 274 -6.70 4.23 -10.53
CA ALA A 274 -6.51 3.21 -11.55
C ALA A 274 -7.84 2.48 -11.83
N SER A 275 -8.16 2.30 -13.12
CA SER A 275 -9.40 1.66 -13.57
C SER A 275 -9.34 0.13 -13.59
N ASP A 276 -8.14 -0.45 -13.55
CA ASP A 276 -7.86 -1.89 -13.52
C ASP A 276 -7.73 -2.43 -12.10
N THR A 277 -8.17 -1.67 -11.10
CA THR A 277 -8.29 -2.16 -9.73
C THR A 277 -9.52 -3.04 -9.60
N ASN A 278 -9.59 -3.85 -8.55
CA ASN A 278 -10.82 -4.56 -8.17
C ASN A 278 -11.98 -3.62 -7.76
N ASN A 279 -11.85 -2.29 -7.97
CA ASN A 279 -12.77 -1.25 -7.54
C ASN A 279 -13.19 -1.42 -6.07
N GLY A 280 -12.26 -1.79 -5.19
CA GLY A 280 -12.50 -1.89 -3.74
C GLY A 280 -12.92 -0.58 -3.06
N VAL A 281 -13.22 0.47 -3.84
CA VAL A 281 -13.72 1.77 -3.39
C VAL A 281 -15.22 1.84 -3.67
N PRO A 282 -16.05 2.30 -2.70
CA PRO A 282 -17.50 2.22 -2.82
C PRO A 282 -18.03 3.03 -4.00
N VAL A 283 -19.01 2.47 -4.73
CA VAL A 283 -19.81 3.21 -5.71
C VAL A 283 -20.89 4.00 -4.95
N THR A 284 -20.93 5.32 -5.13
CA THR A 284 -21.96 6.21 -4.58
C THR A 284 -23.17 6.33 -5.51
N ASP A 285 -24.35 6.59 -4.96
CA ASP A 285 -25.51 7.04 -5.72
C ASP A 285 -25.37 8.51 -6.14
N GLN A 286 -26.37 9.02 -6.87
CA GLN A 286 -26.43 10.41 -7.32
C GLN A 286 -26.46 11.46 -6.19
N LYS A 287 -26.52 11.03 -4.92
CA LYS A 287 -26.48 11.86 -3.71
C LYS A 287 -25.20 11.67 -2.89
N GLY A 288 -24.22 10.91 -3.40
CA GLY A 288 -22.98 10.65 -2.68
C GLY A 288 -23.07 9.52 -1.65
N ILE A 289 -24.16 8.76 -1.61
CA ILE A 289 -24.38 7.68 -0.62
C ILE A 289 -23.97 6.32 -1.22
N PRO A 290 -23.06 5.55 -0.61
CA PRO A 290 -22.62 4.26 -1.15
C PRO A 290 -23.75 3.23 -1.29
N THR A 291 -23.92 2.61 -2.48
CA THR A 291 -25.09 1.73 -2.75
C THR A 291 -24.80 0.24 -2.98
N VAL A 292 -23.56 -0.21 -3.16
CA VAL A 292 -23.22 -1.65 -3.13
C VAL A 292 -21.77 -1.88 -2.72
N GLY A 293 -21.52 -2.84 -1.82
CA GLY A 293 -20.18 -3.29 -1.42
C GLY A 293 -19.67 -2.73 -0.09
N VAL A 294 -20.44 -2.88 0.99
CA VAL A 294 -20.02 -2.47 2.33
C VAL A 294 -19.32 -3.63 3.05
N LYS A 295 -18.01 -3.53 3.17
CA LYS A 295 -17.36 -3.78 4.47
C LYS A 295 -16.63 -2.48 4.83
N ASN A 296 -17.26 -1.70 5.70
CA ASN A 296 -16.83 -0.41 6.29
C ASN A 296 -16.79 0.81 5.35
N GLY A 297 -17.85 1.63 5.36
CA GLY A 297 -17.96 2.84 4.53
C GLY A 297 -16.92 3.94 4.81
N CYS A 298 -15.92 4.06 3.93
CA CYS A 298 -14.82 5.04 4.07
C CYS A 298 -15.08 6.39 3.37
N LEU A 299 -16.27 6.97 3.54
CA LEU A 299 -16.37 8.44 3.45
C LEU A 299 -16.20 8.93 4.88
N ALA A 300 -15.01 9.41 5.21
CA ALA A 300 -14.71 9.92 6.52
C ALA A 300 -14.80 11.44 6.50
N TYR A 301 -15.53 11.98 7.47
CA TYR A 301 -15.74 13.41 7.60
C TYR A 301 -14.83 13.95 8.68
N TYR A 302 -14.14 15.04 8.39
CA TYR A 302 -13.08 15.62 9.23
C TYR A 302 -13.24 17.12 9.35
N VAL A 303 -12.81 17.69 10.47
CA VAL A 303 -12.78 19.15 10.63
C VAL A 303 -11.60 19.71 9.85
N GLY A 304 -11.79 20.86 9.19
CA GLY A 304 -10.70 21.53 8.52
C GLY A 304 -9.63 21.97 9.53
N GLY A 305 -8.37 21.68 9.24
CA GLY A 305 -7.22 21.88 10.13
C GLY A 305 -6.79 20.62 10.90
N ASP A 306 -7.63 19.58 10.97
CA ASP A 306 -7.27 18.34 11.66
C ASP A 306 -6.13 17.61 10.94
N THR A 307 -5.23 16.99 11.71
CA THR A 307 -4.21 16.10 11.17
C THR A 307 -4.76 14.68 11.09
N ILE A 308 -4.87 14.15 9.88
CA ILE A 308 -5.48 12.86 9.57
C ILE A 308 -4.41 11.86 9.20
N ASN A 309 -4.40 10.70 9.86
CA ASN A 309 -3.65 9.53 9.40
C ASN A 309 -4.37 8.91 8.21
N LEU A 310 -3.69 8.81 7.07
CA LEU A 310 -4.25 8.14 5.89
C LEU A 310 -4.24 6.63 6.08
N ALA A 311 -5.27 5.98 5.54
CA ALA A 311 -5.45 4.54 5.70
C ALA A 311 -4.24 3.75 5.18
N THR A 312 -3.81 2.72 5.90
CA THR A 312 -2.65 1.91 5.51
C THR A 312 -3.09 0.64 4.79
N GLY A 313 -2.14 0.00 4.09
CA GLY A 313 -2.39 -1.33 3.53
C GLY A 313 -2.43 -2.44 4.60
N ALA A 314 -2.16 -2.14 5.87
CA ALA A 314 -2.21 -3.13 6.93
C ALA A 314 -3.66 -3.35 7.38
N LYS A 315 -3.90 -4.46 8.06
CA LYS A 315 -5.15 -4.70 8.76
C LYS A 315 -5.03 -4.14 10.17
N ASP A 316 -5.39 -2.88 10.38
CA ASP A 316 -5.07 -2.14 11.61
C ASP A 316 -6.23 -1.33 12.22
N GLY A 317 -7.48 -1.65 11.88
CA GLY A 317 -8.67 -1.05 12.52
C GLY A 317 -9.06 0.31 11.96
N ASP A 318 -8.33 0.79 10.96
CA ASP A 318 -8.78 1.88 10.10
C ASP A 318 -9.87 1.39 9.11
N CYS A 319 -10.25 2.27 8.18
CA CYS A 319 -11.38 2.02 7.29
C CYS A 319 -11.07 0.99 6.18
N TRP A 320 -9.81 0.60 5.98
CA TRP A 320 -9.36 -0.20 4.84
C TRP A 320 -8.27 -1.24 5.22
N ASP A 321 -7.98 -2.21 4.35
CA ASP A 321 -6.75 -3.01 4.39
C ASP A 321 -6.32 -3.46 2.98
N SER A 322 -5.04 -3.81 2.77
CA SER A 322 -4.50 -4.18 1.44
C SER A 322 -5.18 -5.37 0.75
N SER A 323 -5.96 -6.17 1.46
CA SER A 323 -6.75 -7.23 0.82
C SER A 323 -7.98 -6.71 0.08
N GLN A 324 -8.41 -5.48 0.36
CA GLN A 324 -9.61 -4.88 -0.22
C GLN A 324 -9.32 -4.10 -1.50
N LEU A 325 -8.10 -3.60 -1.71
CA LEU A 325 -7.72 -2.85 -2.91
C LEU A 325 -6.50 -3.51 -3.58
N THR A 326 -6.75 -4.16 -4.71
CA THR A 326 -5.71 -4.88 -5.46
C THR A 326 -5.66 -4.40 -6.91
N ARG A 327 -4.44 -4.36 -7.46
CA ARG A 327 -4.18 -4.03 -8.86
C ARG A 327 -3.22 -5.05 -9.48
N PRO A 328 -3.62 -5.80 -10.52
CA PRO A 328 -2.77 -6.83 -11.11
C PRO A 328 -1.42 -6.28 -11.58
N GLY A 329 -0.32 -6.88 -11.11
CA GLY A 329 1.03 -6.46 -11.48
C GLY A 329 1.56 -5.21 -10.78
N TYR A 330 0.86 -4.70 -9.75
CA TYR A 330 1.28 -3.55 -8.97
C TYR A 330 1.20 -3.84 -7.46
N THR A 331 2.00 -3.11 -6.69
CA THR A 331 1.92 -3.06 -5.22
C THR A 331 1.47 -1.68 -4.79
N PHE A 332 0.51 -1.63 -3.87
CA PHE A 332 0.06 -0.39 -3.24
C PHE A 332 1.11 0.15 -2.27
N LYS A 333 1.44 1.44 -2.35
CA LYS A 333 2.42 2.11 -1.47
C LYS A 333 1.78 2.98 -0.40
N GLY A 334 0.60 3.53 -0.64
CA GLY A 334 -0.06 4.48 0.24
C GLY A 334 -0.91 5.46 -0.56
N TRP A 335 -1.31 6.55 0.09
CA TRP A 335 -2.18 7.57 -0.48
C TRP A 335 -1.47 8.90 -0.61
N SER A 336 -1.93 9.77 -1.50
CA SER A 336 -1.43 11.15 -1.63
C SER A 336 -2.52 12.09 -2.12
N PRO A 337 -2.61 13.34 -1.63
CA PRO A 337 -3.52 14.34 -2.18
C PRO A 337 -3.14 14.74 -3.63
N ASN A 338 -1.89 14.50 -4.04
CA ASN A 338 -1.46 14.71 -5.42
C ASN A 338 -1.63 13.41 -6.22
N ARG A 339 -2.55 13.44 -7.19
CA ARG A 339 -2.85 12.33 -8.11
C ARG A 339 -1.62 11.76 -8.84
N ASN A 340 -0.61 12.60 -9.09
CA ASN A 340 0.61 12.25 -9.82
C ASN A 340 1.83 12.04 -8.90
N ALA A 341 1.64 11.95 -7.58
CA ALA A 341 2.76 11.70 -6.68
C ALA A 341 3.40 10.33 -6.94
N THR A 342 4.71 10.25 -6.76
CA THR A 342 5.47 8.98 -6.84
C THR A 342 5.66 8.32 -5.48
N GLU A 343 5.48 9.08 -4.40
CA GLU A 343 5.62 8.62 -3.02
C GLU A 343 4.33 8.92 -2.23
N PRO A 344 3.94 8.02 -1.32
CA PRO A 344 2.78 8.22 -0.47
C PRO A 344 3.06 9.20 0.68
N GLN A 345 1.98 9.69 1.28
CA GLN A 345 1.99 10.43 2.54
C GLN A 345 1.30 9.59 3.61
N ALA A 346 1.85 9.58 4.82
CA ALA A 346 1.23 8.89 5.95
C ALA A 346 0.09 9.72 6.57
N GLN A 347 0.18 11.05 6.47
CA GLN A 347 -0.76 11.99 7.07
C GLN A 347 -1.03 13.16 6.14
N ILE A 348 -2.20 13.77 6.29
CA ILE A 348 -2.54 15.08 5.71
C ILE A 348 -3.12 15.99 6.80
N THR A 349 -2.97 17.30 6.62
CA THR A 349 -3.84 18.26 7.30
C THR A 349 -5.08 18.42 6.44
N MET A 350 -6.25 18.11 7.00
CA MET A 350 -7.52 18.25 6.29
C MET A 350 -7.68 19.73 5.91
N PRO A 351 -7.76 20.09 4.63
CA PRO A 351 -8.05 21.47 4.26
C PRO A 351 -9.50 21.80 4.64
N HIS A 352 -9.84 23.09 4.65
CA HIS A 352 -11.21 23.55 4.90
C HIS A 352 -12.12 23.32 3.67
N GLU A 353 -12.00 22.14 3.06
CA GLU A 353 -12.78 21.69 1.91
C GLU A 353 -12.72 20.16 1.74
N ASN A 354 -13.75 19.61 1.07
CA ASN A 354 -13.75 18.22 0.65
C ASN A 354 -12.51 17.91 -0.20
N THR A 355 -11.86 16.80 0.11
CA THR A 355 -10.54 16.43 -0.42
C THR A 355 -10.56 15.01 -0.95
N THR A 356 -9.83 14.78 -2.05
CA THR A 356 -9.57 13.43 -2.56
C THR A 356 -8.10 13.09 -2.41
N VAL A 357 -7.81 11.90 -1.90
CA VAL A 357 -6.48 11.29 -1.92
C VAL A 357 -6.46 10.13 -2.89
N TYR A 358 -5.33 9.97 -3.56
CA TYR A 358 -5.14 9.05 -4.67
C TYR A 358 -4.17 7.95 -4.28
N ALA A 359 -4.51 6.71 -4.60
CA ALA A 359 -3.62 5.57 -4.36
C ALA A 359 -2.35 5.69 -5.19
N ILE A 360 -1.21 5.40 -4.55
CA ILE A 360 0.10 5.35 -5.16
C ILE A 360 0.46 3.87 -5.40
N TRP A 361 0.72 3.55 -6.66
CA TRP A 361 1.01 2.19 -7.13
C TRP A 361 2.42 2.10 -7.68
N VAL A 362 3.18 1.10 -7.24
CA VAL A 362 4.45 0.72 -7.86
C VAL A 362 4.25 -0.52 -8.72
N ARG A 363 4.82 -0.54 -9.93
CA ARG A 363 4.79 -1.74 -10.77
C ARG A 363 5.66 -2.83 -10.14
N ASN A 364 5.15 -4.06 -10.11
CA ASN A 364 5.91 -5.20 -9.64
C ASN A 364 7.00 -5.59 -10.66
N VAL A 365 8.04 -6.22 -10.15
CA VAL A 365 9.12 -6.83 -10.91
C VAL A 365 8.98 -8.34 -10.93
N ARG A 366 9.36 -8.96 -12.03
CA ARG A 366 9.25 -10.40 -12.26
C ARG A 366 10.52 -11.11 -11.82
N PHE A 367 10.36 -12.16 -11.04
CA PHE A 367 11.42 -13.09 -10.68
C PHE A 367 11.18 -14.43 -11.37
N THR A 368 12.19 -14.91 -12.09
CA THR A 368 12.13 -16.11 -12.92
C THR A 368 13.33 -17.02 -12.65
N TYR A 369 13.10 -18.32 -12.82
CA TYR A 369 14.14 -19.34 -12.75
C TYR A 369 14.38 -19.86 -14.17
N ASP A 370 15.65 -20.01 -14.55
CA ASP A 370 16.07 -20.72 -15.74
C ASP A 370 16.95 -21.89 -15.32
N ALA A 371 16.51 -23.11 -15.65
CA ALA A 371 17.22 -24.33 -15.32
C ALA A 371 18.65 -24.40 -15.89
N ASP A 372 18.94 -23.56 -16.88
CA ASP A 372 20.21 -23.40 -17.59
C ASP A 372 20.78 -24.74 -18.04
N LYS A 373 20.06 -25.37 -18.99
CA LYS A 373 20.35 -26.71 -19.48
C LYS A 373 21.81 -26.81 -19.94
N PRO A 374 22.63 -27.69 -19.34
CA PRO A 374 23.98 -27.93 -19.86
C PRO A 374 23.96 -28.34 -21.33
N ALA A 375 24.94 -27.85 -22.09
CA ALA A 375 24.97 -28.00 -23.55
C ALA A 375 24.95 -29.46 -24.01
N ASP A 376 25.68 -30.33 -23.30
CA ASP A 376 25.82 -31.76 -23.56
C ASP A 376 24.75 -32.64 -22.89
N TYR A 377 23.81 -32.05 -22.13
CA TYR A 377 22.68 -32.77 -21.58
C TYR A 377 21.57 -32.97 -22.62
N THR A 378 21.21 -34.23 -22.87
CA THR A 378 20.21 -34.65 -23.89
C THR A 378 18.86 -35.03 -23.29
N GLY A 379 18.74 -35.12 -21.97
CA GLY A 379 17.49 -35.41 -21.27
C GLY A 379 16.56 -34.20 -21.16
N THR A 380 15.37 -34.42 -20.61
CA THR A 380 14.42 -33.36 -20.28
C THR A 380 14.83 -32.64 -19.00
N MET A 381 14.86 -31.31 -19.01
CA MET A 381 15.13 -30.55 -17.80
C MET A 381 13.99 -30.70 -16.79
N PRO A 382 14.30 -30.82 -15.49
CA PRO A 382 13.27 -30.77 -14.45
C PRO A 382 12.58 -29.41 -14.42
N ASN A 383 11.33 -29.39 -13.96
CA ASN A 383 10.58 -28.14 -13.80
C ASN A 383 11.24 -27.24 -12.74
N VAL A 384 11.19 -25.94 -13.01
CA VAL A 384 11.59 -24.88 -12.08
C VAL A 384 10.36 -24.23 -11.47
N PRO A 385 10.49 -23.52 -10.34
CA PRO A 385 9.37 -22.77 -9.76
C PRO A 385 8.75 -21.79 -10.76
N ALA A 386 7.44 -21.58 -10.64
CA ALA A 386 6.71 -20.64 -11.48
C ALA A 386 7.21 -19.20 -11.27
N VAL A 387 6.97 -18.36 -12.29
CA VAL A 387 7.25 -16.91 -12.23
C VAL A 387 6.48 -16.30 -11.06
N ARG A 388 7.14 -15.40 -10.33
CA ARG A 388 6.51 -14.62 -9.26
C ARG A 388 6.78 -13.15 -9.45
N GLU A 389 5.90 -12.33 -8.91
CA GLU A 389 5.98 -10.87 -8.98
C GLU A 389 6.15 -10.31 -7.57
N PHE A 390 6.98 -9.29 -7.45
CA PHE A 390 7.34 -8.66 -6.18
C PHE A 390 7.36 -7.14 -6.31
N SER A 391 7.04 -6.41 -5.24
CA SER A 391 7.35 -4.97 -5.20
C SER A 391 8.86 -4.77 -5.36
N PRO A 392 9.31 -3.74 -6.09
CA PRO A 392 10.72 -3.34 -6.08
C PRO A 392 11.22 -3.09 -4.65
N GLY A 393 12.45 -3.53 -4.37
CA GLY A 393 13.15 -3.36 -3.10
C GLY A 393 12.96 -4.49 -2.09
N VAL A 394 12.15 -5.52 -2.37
CA VAL A 394 11.98 -6.68 -1.47
C VAL A 394 12.95 -7.80 -1.81
N THR A 395 13.27 -8.64 -0.82
CA THR A 395 14.05 -9.87 -1.01
C THR A 395 13.15 -11.00 -1.50
N VAL A 396 13.73 -11.93 -2.26
CA VAL A 396 13.01 -13.08 -2.82
C VAL A 396 13.23 -14.31 -1.95
N PRO A 397 12.18 -14.97 -1.43
CA PRO A 397 12.33 -16.17 -0.64
C PRO A 397 12.70 -17.38 -1.50
N ASN A 398 13.62 -18.21 -0.99
CA ASN A 398 14.00 -19.45 -1.65
C ASN A 398 12.89 -20.50 -1.55
N VAL A 399 12.15 -20.68 -2.64
CA VAL A 399 11.14 -21.74 -2.77
C VAL A 399 11.59 -22.88 -3.70
N SER A 400 12.86 -22.88 -4.10
CA SER A 400 13.39 -23.95 -4.93
C SER A 400 13.62 -25.20 -4.09
N ASP A 401 13.08 -26.33 -4.57
CA ASP A 401 13.36 -27.65 -4.01
C ASP A 401 14.79 -28.12 -4.32
N TRP A 402 15.47 -27.47 -5.26
CA TRP A 402 16.83 -27.79 -5.64
C TRP A 402 17.81 -27.30 -4.57
N LYS A 403 18.59 -28.23 -4.01
CA LYS A 403 19.57 -27.93 -2.96
C LYS A 403 20.99 -28.03 -3.53
N THR A 404 21.83 -27.06 -3.20
CA THR A 404 23.26 -27.10 -3.53
C THR A 404 23.87 -28.40 -3.03
N GLY A 405 24.66 -29.05 -3.88
CA GLY A 405 25.26 -30.36 -3.64
C GLY A 405 24.40 -31.55 -4.07
N ALA A 406 23.13 -31.34 -4.43
CA ALA A 406 22.26 -32.45 -4.85
C ALA A 406 22.73 -33.06 -6.18
N THR A 407 22.79 -34.39 -6.22
CA THR A 407 23.22 -35.18 -7.39
C THR A 407 22.07 -35.92 -8.09
N THR A 408 20.85 -35.77 -7.56
CA THR A 408 19.65 -36.48 -8.01
C THR A 408 18.70 -35.62 -8.86
N ILE A 409 18.93 -34.31 -8.93
CA ILE A 409 18.05 -33.38 -9.68
C ILE A 409 18.26 -33.56 -11.18
N LEU A 410 19.53 -33.52 -11.60
CA LEU A 410 19.92 -33.71 -12.99
C LEU A 410 20.90 -34.87 -13.05
N ARG A 411 20.45 -35.95 -13.67
CA ARG A 411 21.20 -37.20 -13.84
C ARG A 411 22.62 -36.90 -14.40
N GLY A 412 23.65 -37.22 -13.63
CA GLY A 412 25.07 -37.00 -14.00
C GLY A 412 25.67 -35.65 -13.68
N TYR A 413 24.96 -34.83 -12.92
CA TYR A 413 25.45 -33.55 -12.44
C TYR A 413 25.21 -33.39 -10.94
N ARG A 414 26.09 -32.61 -10.33
CA ARG A 414 25.84 -31.97 -9.04
C ARG A 414 25.30 -30.57 -9.31
N PHE A 415 24.22 -30.21 -8.64
CA PHE A 415 23.72 -28.84 -8.64
C PHE A 415 24.58 -27.96 -7.72
N ASP A 416 25.18 -26.90 -8.23
CA ASP A 416 26.04 -26.01 -7.44
C ASP A 416 25.29 -24.81 -6.85
N GLY A 417 24.08 -24.52 -7.34
CA GLY A 417 23.24 -23.44 -6.83
C GLY A 417 22.63 -22.58 -7.94
N TRP A 418 21.83 -21.60 -7.54
CA TRP A 418 21.28 -20.60 -8.44
C TRP A 418 22.22 -19.40 -8.54
N LYS A 419 22.58 -19.00 -9.76
CA LYS A 419 23.53 -17.91 -10.05
C LYS A 419 22.83 -16.69 -10.66
N THR A 420 23.50 -15.54 -10.56
CA THR A 420 23.03 -14.26 -11.15
C THR A 420 23.16 -14.18 -12.68
N GLY A 421 23.87 -15.12 -13.29
CA GLY A 421 24.10 -15.21 -14.74
C GLY A 421 24.45 -16.64 -15.15
N ARG A 422 24.58 -16.88 -16.46
CA ARG A 422 24.93 -18.19 -17.04
C ARG A 422 26.43 -18.51 -17.02
N ASP A 423 27.26 -17.49 -16.85
CA ASP A 423 28.71 -17.64 -16.93
C ASP A 423 29.26 -18.29 -15.66
N ASP A 424 30.37 -19.02 -15.80
CA ASP A 424 31.08 -19.71 -14.72
C ASP A 424 31.58 -18.77 -13.60
N LYS A 425 31.72 -17.48 -13.89
CA LYS A 425 32.10 -16.41 -12.94
C LYS A 425 30.90 -15.77 -12.22
N SER A 426 29.68 -16.15 -12.56
CA SER A 426 28.48 -15.58 -11.96
C SER A 426 28.43 -15.90 -10.46
N ALA A 427 28.08 -14.91 -9.66
CA ALA A 427 27.95 -15.07 -8.23
C ALA A 427 26.71 -15.91 -7.87
N ASP A 428 26.75 -16.56 -6.71
CA ASP A 428 25.55 -17.16 -6.11
C ASP A 428 24.49 -16.08 -5.87
N TYR A 429 23.24 -16.39 -6.21
CA TYR A 429 22.12 -15.52 -5.90
C TYR A 429 21.77 -15.60 -4.42
N GLY A 430 21.83 -14.47 -3.72
CA GLY A 430 21.47 -14.36 -2.32
C GLY A 430 19.96 -14.29 -2.12
N PHE A 431 19.28 -15.44 -2.11
CA PHE A 431 17.89 -15.50 -1.64
C PHE A 431 17.76 -14.93 -0.22
N ASP A 432 16.58 -14.40 0.09
CA ASP A 432 16.21 -13.82 1.39
C ASP A 432 17.07 -12.62 1.84
N THR A 433 18.09 -12.23 1.08
CA THR A 433 19.10 -11.22 1.45
C THR A 433 19.33 -10.18 0.37
N THR A 434 19.09 -10.49 -0.91
CA THR A 434 19.30 -9.58 -2.04
C THR A 434 17.98 -8.96 -2.51
N PRO A 435 17.77 -7.64 -2.35
CA PRO A 435 16.60 -6.96 -2.88
C PRO A 435 16.60 -6.94 -4.42
N ILE A 436 15.43 -7.09 -5.02
CA ILE A 436 15.26 -6.93 -6.48
C ILE A 436 14.60 -5.61 -6.82
N THR A 437 15.14 -4.88 -7.81
CA THR A 437 14.61 -3.59 -8.28
C THR A 437 14.14 -3.61 -9.72
N GLN A 438 14.42 -4.70 -10.45
CA GLN A 438 14.06 -4.91 -11.85
C GLN A 438 13.77 -6.41 -12.08
N ASP A 439 13.18 -6.72 -13.23
CA ASP A 439 12.95 -8.10 -13.65
C ASP A 439 14.28 -8.88 -13.59
N THR A 440 14.26 -10.02 -12.90
CA THR A 440 15.44 -10.80 -12.55
C THR A 440 15.23 -12.27 -12.92
N THR A 441 16.24 -12.85 -13.56
CA THR A 441 16.32 -14.28 -13.85
C THR A 441 17.54 -14.87 -13.15
N VAL A 442 17.35 -15.98 -12.45
CA VAL A 442 18.45 -16.77 -11.87
C VAL A 442 18.66 -18.06 -12.66
N TYR A 443 19.91 -18.50 -12.74
CA TYR A 443 20.33 -19.60 -13.62
C TYR A 443 20.87 -20.76 -12.79
N GLY A 444 20.50 -22.00 -13.14
CA GLY A 444 20.99 -23.19 -12.43
C GLY A 444 22.44 -23.52 -12.80
N ALA A 445 23.35 -23.59 -11.84
CA ALA A 445 24.73 -24.03 -12.08
C ALA A 445 24.90 -25.53 -11.83
N TRP A 446 25.66 -26.19 -12.72
CA TRP A 446 25.84 -27.64 -12.74
C TRP A 446 27.31 -28.03 -12.93
N THR A 447 27.83 -28.89 -12.06
CA THR A 447 29.11 -29.55 -12.25
C THR A 447 28.89 -31.01 -12.68
N PRO A 448 29.46 -31.47 -13.80
CA PRO A 448 29.42 -32.88 -14.18
C PRO A 448 30.01 -33.78 -13.10
N LEU A 449 29.32 -34.87 -12.77
CA LEU A 449 29.91 -35.92 -11.94
C LEU A 449 30.91 -36.72 -12.77
N THR A 450 32.00 -37.15 -12.14
CA THR A 450 33.03 -37.98 -12.77
C THR A 450 33.17 -39.32 -12.06
N VAL A 451 33.53 -40.34 -12.83
CA VAL A 451 33.80 -41.72 -12.38
C VAL A 451 35.07 -42.23 -13.03
N ASN A 452 35.73 -43.19 -12.40
CA ASN A 452 37.02 -43.72 -12.81
C ASN A 452 36.92 -45.19 -13.27
N LEU A 453 37.66 -45.51 -14.33
CA LEU A 453 37.95 -46.87 -14.76
C LEU A 453 39.36 -47.25 -14.33
N HIS A 454 39.46 -48.26 -13.47
CA HIS A 454 40.70 -48.82 -12.95
C HIS A 454 41.06 -50.12 -13.65
N TYR A 455 42.36 -50.44 -13.64
CA TYR A 455 42.92 -51.65 -14.23
C TYR A 455 43.74 -52.42 -13.19
N ASP A 456 43.38 -53.67 -12.95
CA ASP A 456 44.03 -54.58 -12.01
C ASP A 456 44.73 -55.71 -12.77
N ALA A 457 46.01 -55.94 -12.44
CA ALA A 457 46.84 -56.96 -13.07
C ALA A 457 46.37 -58.40 -12.80
N ASN A 458 45.51 -58.63 -11.80
CA ASN A 458 44.85 -59.89 -11.45
C ASN A 458 45.81 -61.10 -11.43
N GLY A 459 46.79 -61.05 -10.51
CA GLY A 459 47.84 -62.06 -10.38
C GLY A 459 48.98 -61.95 -11.39
N GLY A 460 48.97 -60.92 -12.24
CA GLY A 460 50.13 -60.46 -13.02
C GLY A 460 50.90 -59.34 -12.34
N GLN A 461 51.80 -58.69 -13.09
CA GLN A 461 52.60 -57.53 -12.70
C GLN A 461 52.35 -56.35 -13.66
N GLY A 462 52.65 -55.13 -13.21
CA GLY A 462 52.45 -53.89 -13.98
C GLY A 462 51.29 -53.02 -13.47
N SER A 463 51.12 -51.84 -14.07
CA SER A 463 50.08 -50.86 -13.69
C SER A 463 49.78 -49.91 -14.85
N HIS A 464 48.56 -49.40 -14.93
CA HIS A 464 48.17 -48.36 -15.90
C HIS A 464 47.40 -47.24 -15.21
N ALA A 465 47.53 -46.01 -15.70
CA ALA A 465 46.76 -44.88 -15.20
C ALA A 465 45.25 -45.13 -15.36
N SER A 466 44.48 -44.75 -14.35
CA SER A 466 43.02 -44.84 -14.42
C SER A 466 42.47 -43.80 -15.40
N GLN A 467 41.37 -44.13 -16.07
CA GLN A 467 40.68 -43.19 -16.93
C GLN A 467 39.54 -42.55 -16.15
N SER A 468 39.61 -41.23 -15.98
CA SER A 468 38.50 -40.45 -15.44
C SER A 468 37.62 -39.98 -16.59
N THR A 469 36.32 -40.18 -16.47
CA THR A 469 35.33 -39.68 -17.42
C THR A 469 34.12 -39.16 -16.67
N ARG A 470 33.21 -38.54 -17.40
CA ARG A 470 31.90 -38.20 -16.90
C ARG A 470 31.11 -39.45 -16.50
N TRP A 471 30.35 -39.33 -15.41
CA TRP A 471 29.35 -40.30 -14.97
C TRP A 471 28.37 -40.65 -16.11
N ASP A 472 27.96 -41.93 -16.20
CA ASP A 472 27.02 -42.45 -17.22
C ASP A 472 27.48 -42.21 -18.67
N SER A 473 28.77 -42.48 -18.92
CA SER A 473 29.39 -42.31 -20.22
C SER A 473 30.13 -43.56 -20.69
N ASN A 474 30.41 -43.60 -21.98
CA ASN A 474 31.18 -44.67 -22.61
C ASN A 474 32.66 -44.31 -22.63
N VAL A 475 33.51 -45.23 -22.15
CA VAL A 475 34.97 -45.13 -22.16
C VAL A 475 35.55 -46.26 -22.99
N THR A 476 36.42 -45.91 -23.94
CA THR A 476 37.20 -46.90 -24.69
C THR A 476 38.46 -47.27 -23.92
N ILE A 477 38.71 -48.57 -23.73
CA ILE A 477 39.96 -49.11 -23.16
C ILE A 477 41.10 -48.84 -24.15
N PRO A 478 42.12 -48.03 -23.83
CA PRO A 478 43.20 -47.76 -24.74
C PRO A 478 43.98 -49.04 -25.12
N GLY A 479 44.36 -49.19 -26.39
CA GLY A 479 45.07 -50.38 -26.86
C GLY A 479 46.39 -50.67 -26.14
N ASN A 480 47.07 -49.62 -25.67
CA ASN A 480 48.34 -49.70 -24.93
C ASN A 480 48.18 -50.13 -23.47
N VAL A 481 46.95 -50.21 -22.94
CA VAL A 481 46.71 -50.69 -21.57
C VAL A 481 47.29 -52.09 -21.40
N ASN A 482 47.10 -52.96 -22.40
CA ASN A 482 47.60 -54.33 -22.37
C ASN A 482 49.13 -54.43 -22.23
N ASP A 483 49.86 -53.51 -22.87
CA ASP A 483 51.32 -53.51 -22.86
C ASP A 483 51.89 -53.15 -21.49
N SER A 484 51.05 -52.59 -20.61
CA SER A 484 51.43 -52.17 -19.26
C SER A 484 51.33 -53.30 -18.23
N PHE A 485 50.85 -54.49 -18.63
CA PHE A 485 50.68 -55.64 -17.75
C PHE A 485 51.35 -56.89 -18.35
N HIS A 486 52.01 -57.68 -17.50
CA HIS A 486 52.63 -58.95 -17.91
C HIS A 486 52.53 -59.99 -16.80
N ARG A 487 52.61 -61.27 -17.17
CA ARG A 487 52.65 -62.39 -16.23
C ARG A 487 53.45 -63.53 -16.84
N ASP A 488 54.54 -63.93 -16.18
CA ASP A 488 55.47 -64.94 -16.71
C ASP A 488 54.77 -66.26 -17.04
N GLY A 489 54.95 -66.73 -18.27
CA GLY A 489 54.33 -67.95 -18.77
C GLY A 489 52.85 -67.82 -19.15
N PHE A 490 52.27 -66.61 -19.13
CA PHE A 490 50.88 -66.34 -19.50
C PHE A 490 50.78 -65.19 -20.53
N LYS A 491 49.74 -65.22 -21.35
CA LYS A 491 49.34 -64.17 -22.29
C LYS A 491 48.08 -63.49 -21.77
N LEU A 492 48.04 -62.15 -21.79
CA LEU A 492 46.82 -61.39 -21.49
C LEU A 492 45.83 -61.56 -22.65
N THR A 493 44.61 -62.01 -22.35
CA THR A 493 43.56 -62.33 -23.33
C THR A 493 42.41 -61.33 -23.34
N GLY A 494 42.38 -60.41 -22.39
CA GLY A 494 41.39 -59.35 -22.25
C GLY A 494 41.21 -58.93 -20.81
N TRP A 495 40.14 -58.18 -20.58
CA TRP A 495 39.74 -57.60 -19.30
C TRP A 495 38.40 -58.18 -18.87
N ASN A 496 38.17 -58.30 -17.56
CA ASN A 496 36.89 -58.75 -17.01
C ASN A 496 36.47 -57.92 -15.81
N THR A 497 35.17 -57.74 -15.59
CA THR A 497 34.65 -57.03 -14.39
C THR A 497 34.73 -57.85 -13.10
N SER A 498 35.08 -59.15 -13.19
CA SER A 498 35.36 -60.02 -12.06
C SER A 498 36.76 -60.65 -12.19
N PRO A 499 37.54 -60.74 -11.09
CA PRO A 499 38.87 -61.35 -11.13
C PRO A 499 38.84 -62.83 -11.53
N ASP A 500 37.77 -63.56 -11.21
CA ASP A 500 37.59 -64.97 -11.56
C ASP A 500 37.12 -65.22 -13.01
N GLY A 501 36.97 -64.15 -13.80
CA GLY A 501 36.58 -64.20 -15.21
C GLY A 501 35.09 -64.44 -15.45
N LYS A 502 34.25 -64.49 -14.40
CA LYS A 502 32.79 -64.72 -14.55
C LYS A 502 31.95 -63.48 -14.82
N GLY A 503 32.57 -62.30 -14.81
CA GLY A 503 31.91 -61.05 -15.15
C GLY A 503 31.88 -60.77 -16.66
N GLU A 504 31.48 -59.55 -17.02
CA GLU A 504 31.53 -59.03 -18.40
C GLU A 504 32.96 -58.98 -18.93
N ARG A 505 33.18 -59.55 -20.11
CA ARG A 505 34.48 -59.60 -20.78
C ARG A 505 34.63 -58.44 -21.78
N TYR A 506 35.76 -57.75 -21.71
CA TYR A 506 36.14 -56.69 -22.64
C TYR A 506 37.42 -57.06 -23.39
N ALA A 507 37.38 -56.93 -24.71
CA ALA A 507 38.57 -57.00 -25.54
C ALA A 507 39.39 -55.70 -25.43
N PRO A 508 40.67 -55.70 -25.86
CA PRO A 508 41.43 -54.47 -26.03
C PRO A 508 40.70 -53.54 -27.01
N ASN A 509 40.70 -52.22 -26.76
CA ASN A 509 39.87 -51.24 -27.48
C ASN A 509 38.35 -51.41 -27.30
N GLY A 510 37.91 -52.24 -26.35
CA GLY A 510 36.50 -52.38 -26.00
C GLY A 510 35.95 -51.09 -25.37
N VAL A 511 34.64 -50.87 -25.55
CA VAL A 511 33.90 -49.77 -24.93
C VAL A 511 33.24 -50.26 -23.64
N VAL A 512 33.53 -49.58 -22.55
CA VAL A 512 32.98 -49.82 -21.21
C VAL A 512 32.02 -48.68 -20.91
N HIS A 513 30.77 -49.03 -20.57
CA HIS A 513 29.83 -48.05 -20.06
C HIS A 513 30.05 -47.91 -18.54
N LEU A 514 30.46 -46.72 -18.09
CA LEU A 514 30.60 -46.42 -16.68
C LEU A 514 29.34 -45.75 -16.18
N THR A 515 28.72 -46.31 -15.14
CA THR A 515 27.48 -45.80 -14.56
C THR A 515 27.80 -44.83 -13.42
N ASP A 516 27.44 -45.19 -12.19
CA ASP A 516 27.40 -44.34 -11.01
C ASP A 516 28.46 -44.61 -9.96
N HIS A 517 29.44 -45.43 -10.30
CA HIS A 517 30.54 -45.78 -9.44
C HIS A 517 31.78 -46.10 -10.27
N ASP A 518 32.93 -46.00 -9.62
CA ASP A 518 34.19 -46.41 -10.20
C ASP A 518 34.15 -47.91 -10.51
N ARG A 519 34.69 -48.29 -11.67
CA ARG A 519 34.71 -49.68 -12.14
C ARG A 519 36.15 -50.15 -12.25
N THR A 520 36.41 -51.36 -11.78
CA THR A 520 37.72 -52.01 -11.95
C THR A 520 37.62 -53.14 -12.97
N LEU A 521 38.57 -53.18 -13.90
CA LEU A 521 38.75 -54.27 -14.83
C LEU A 521 39.97 -55.09 -14.45
N TYR A 522 39.79 -56.41 -14.40
CA TYR A 522 40.80 -57.39 -14.03
C TYR A 522 41.35 -58.08 -15.28
N ALA A 523 42.68 -58.08 -15.43
CA ALA A 523 43.35 -58.77 -16.53
C ALA A 523 43.05 -60.28 -16.51
N GLN A 524 42.79 -60.87 -17.66
CA GLN A 524 42.54 -62.31 -17.81
C GLN A 524 43.71 -62.96 -18.55
N TRP A 525 44.26 -64.03 -17.96
CA TRP A 525 45.52 -64.63 -18.36
C TRP A 525 45.33 -66.06 -18.85
N GLU A 526 45.98 -66.42 -19.96
CA GLU A 526 46.00 -67.79 -20.50
C GLU A 526 47.44 -68.31 -20.57
N PRO A 527 47.76 -69.54 -20.10
CA PRO A 527 49.12 -70.09 -20.18
C PRO A 527 49.64 -70.16 -21.62
N ILE A 528 50.89 -69.76 -21.82
CA ILE A 528 51.57 -69.92 -23.11
C ILE A 528 52.01 -71.39 -23.23
N MET A 529 51.28 -72.19 -24.01
CA MET A 529 51.69 -73.57 -24.30
C MET A 529 52.79 -73.58 -25.38
N THR A 530 54.02 -73.89 -24.99
CA THR A 530 55.09 -74.22 -25.93
C THR A 530 55.00 -75.71 -26.30
N THR A 531 54.55 -76.02 -27.52
CA THR A 531 54.71 -77.36 -28.09
C THR A 531 56.19 -77.61 -28.32
N MET A 532 56.80 -78.55 -27.59
CA MET A 532 58.15 -79.02 -27.93
C MET A 532 58.11 -79.72 -29.31
N PRO A 533 59.05 -79.43 -30.23
CA PRO A 533 59.11 -80.14 -31.50
C PRO A 533 59.40 -81.62 -31.23
N ALA A 534 58.63 -82.51 -31.86
CA ALA A 534 58.89 -83.94 -31.82
C ALA A 534 60.27 -84.22 -32.43
N THR A 535 61.29 -84.44 -31.60
CA THR A 535 62.56 -84.99 -32.05
C THR A 535 62.32 -86.42 -32.50
N GLY A 536 62.22 -86.61 -33.81
CA GLY A 536 62.22 -87.93 -34.44
C GLY A 536 63.55 -88.62 -34.18
N SER A 537 63.53 -89.69 -33.39
CA SER A 537 64.51 -90.77 -33.53
C SER A 537 63.88 -92.09 -33.11
N ARG A 538 63.91 -93.06 -34.02
CA ARG A 538 63.44 -94.44 -33.82
C ARG A 538 64.65 -95.34 -33.60
N THR A 539 64.42 -96.40 -32.81
CA THR A 539 65.26 -97.57 -32.47
C THR A 539 66.17 -97.40 -31.24
N LEU A 540 66.32 -98.34 -30.30
CA LEU A 540 65.55 -99.49 -29.78
C LEU A 540 66.35 -100.00 -28.56
N ALA A 541 65.66 -100.48 -27.51
CA ALA A 541 66.06 -101.58 -26.62
C ALA A 541 67.22 -101.42 -25.58
N TRP A 542 66.80 -101.51 -24.31
CA TRP A 542 67.49 -101.97 -23.09
C TRP A 542 68.70 -101.21 -22.53
N LEU A 543 68.50 -100.57 -21.38
CA LEU A 543 69.33 -100.79 -20.18
C LEU A 543 68.58 -100.40 -18.90
N ILE A 544 68.86 -101.18 -17.86
CA ILE A 544 68.05 -101.47 -16.70
C ILE A 544 68.12 -100.38 -15.63
N GLY A 545 66.98 -100.16 -14.97
CA GLY A 545 66.92 -100.08 -13.51
C GLY A 545 67.22 -98.74 -12.87
N GLY A 546 66.18 -98.17 -12.25
CA GLY A 546 66.38 -97.19 -11.18
C GLY A 546 65.36 -96.07 -11.21
N GLY A 547 64.37 -96.18 -10.32
CA GLY A 547 64.06 -95.09 -9.42
C GLY A 547 63.27 -93.90 -9.97
N ILE A 548 62.04 -93.83 -9.48
CA ILE A 548 61.38 -92.61 -8.96
C ILE A 548 60.89 -91.60 -10.00
N GLY A 549 59.63 -91.22 -9.84
CA GLY A 549 59.30 -89.80 -9.94
C GLY A 549 58.27 -89.43 -10.98
N VAL A 550 57.02 -89.77 -10.69
CA VAL A 550 55.95 -88.76 -10.47
C VAL A 550 55.42 -87.96 -11.68
N PHE A 551 54.08 -87.90 -11.68
CA PHE A 551 53.15 -87.00 -12.37
C PHE A 551 52.80 -87.29 -13.84
N THR A 552 51.63 -87.91 -14.02
CA THR A 552 50.67 -87.45 -15.02
C THR A 552 49.28 -87.31 -14.42
N ILE A 553 48.84 -86.05 -14.42
CA ILE A 553 47.44 -85.61 -14.35
C ILE A 553 46.70 -86.26 -15.53
N ALA A 554 45.55 -86.87 -15.28
CA ALA A 554 44.58 -87.17 -16.31
C ALA A 554 43.27 -86.44 -15.98
N ALA A 555 42.91 -85.54 -16.90
CA ALA A 555 41.66 -84.81 -16.94
C ALA A 555 40.46 -85.78 -16.95
N GLY A 556 39.49 -85.53 -16.07
CA GLY A 556 38.17 -86.15 -16.12
C GLY A 556 37.15 -85.14 -16.64
N ALA A 557 36.75 -85.29 -17.90
CA ALA A 557 35.53 -84.71 -18.43
C ALA A 557 34.75 -85.81 -19.17
N ALA A 558 33.54 -86.08 -18.65
CA ALA A 558 32.41 -86.90 -19.15
C ALA A 558 31.96 -87.82 -18.00
N GLY A 559 30.75 -87.79 -17.46
CA GLY A 559 29.47 -87.25 -17.90
C GLY A 559 28.42 -88.25 -17.42
N VAL A 560 27.40 -87.85 -16.66
CA VAL A 560 26.30 -88.75 -16.28
C VAL A 560 24.95 -88.03 -16.33
N LEU A 561 24.21 -88.42 -17.37
CA LEU A 561 22.78 -88.72 -17.44
C LEU A 561 21.75 -87.65 -17.06
N MET A 562 21.08 -87.13 -18.09
CA MET A 562 19.64 -86.88 -18.06
C MET A 562 18.91 -88.08 -18.70
N ARG A 563 17.88 -88.60 -18.04
CA ARG A 563 16.92 -89.59 -18.59
C ARG A 563 15.55 -88.92 -18.81
N PHE A 564 15.09 -89.01 -20.06
CA PHE A 564 13.72 -89.26 -20.60
C PHE A 564 12.52 -88.51 -19.99
N LYS A 565 11.51 -88.04 -20.75
CA LYS A 565 10.81 -88.82 -21.80
C LYS A 565 9.89 -87.93 -22.67
N LYS A 566 10.03 -88.15 -23.97
CA LYS A 566 9.13 -88.04 -25.13
C LYS A 566 7.62 -87.80 -24.89
N LYS A 567 7.02 -86.91 -25.69
CA LYS A 567 5.67 -87.07 -26.26
C LYS A 567 5.65 -86.52 -27.69
N GLU A 568 5.41 -87.40 -28.66
CA GLU A 568 5.10 -87.09 -30.05
C GLU A 568 3.66 -86.56 -30.17
N GLN A 569 3.42 -85.68 -31.16
CA GLN A 569 2.12 -85.44 -31.75
C GLN A 569 2.05 -86.21 -33.08
N GLU A 570 1.00 -87.00 -33.25
CA GLU A 570 0.11 -86.90 -34.41
C GLU A 570 -1.24 -86.43 -33.91
#